data_AF-A0A950E108-F1
#
_entry.id   AF-A0A950E108-F1
#
_cell.length_a   1.000
_cell.length_b   1.000
_cell.length_c   1.000
_cell.angle_alpha   90.00
_cell.angle_beta   90.00
_cell.angle_gamma   90.00
#
_symmetry.space_group_name_H-M   'P 1'
#
loop_
_entity.id
_entity.type
_entity.pdbx_description
1 polymer ?
#
loop_
_entity_poly.entity_id
_entity_poly.type
_entity_poly.pdbx_seq_one_letter_code
_entity_poly.pdbx_strand_id
1 'polypeptide(L)'
;MSSEKPLTVRRLALPVALAAFAATGCGAVNVHPSTPASSPRLVSRGQVDSPLTNIHNHLACMLGAHLNVHVVSPIKLQVDAAPGGPTVMFTPTAGAAQAAQIDGSAQGAEAIGPALLYPNQGSPGELTSIEDCLDQGVQG
;
A
#
# COMPACT_ATOMS: atom_id res chain seq x y z
N MET A 1 3.61 -53.29 -14.37
CA MET A 1 2.57 -53.21 -15.41
C MET A 1 1.38 -52.48 -14.82
N SER A 2 1.33 -51.16 -14.97
CA SER A 2 0.11 -50.36 -14.76
C SER A 2 0.14 -49.22 -15.76
N SER A 3 -0.99 -49.08 -16.45
CA SER A 3 -1.17 -48.44 -17.73
C SER A 3 -1.23 -46.92 -17.61
N GLU A 4 -0.38 -46.26 -18.39
CA GLU A 4 -0.48 -44.84 -18.73
C GLU A 4 -1.68 -44.61 -19.66
N LYS A 5 -2.40 -43.51 -19.49
CA LYS A 5 -3.28 -42.93 -20.52
C LYS A 5 -3.06 -41.41 -20.56
N PRO A 6 -2.35 -40.88 -21.57
CA PRO A 6 -2.33 -39.45 -21.82
C PRO A 6 -3.63 -39.03 -22.51
N LEU A 7 -4.39 -38.13 -21.88
CA LEU A 7 -5.55 -37.50 -22.51
C LEU A 7 -5.11 -36.37 -23.44
N THR A 8 -5.25 -36.68 -24.72
CA THR A 8 -5.37 -35.87 -25.93
C THR A 8 -5.61 -34.36 -25.76
N VAL A 9 -4.66 -33.61 -26.32
CA VAL A 9 -4.69 -32.19 -26.66
C VAL A 9 -5.82 -31.89 -27.65
N ARG A 10 -6.73 -30.95 -27.31
CA ARG A 10 -7.63 -30.31 -28.28
C ARG A 10 -7.14 -28.89 -28.56
N ARG A 11 -6.54 -28.70 -29.73
CA ARG A 11 -6.28 -27.39 -30.34
C ARG A 11 -7.61 -26.84 -30.88
N LEU A 12 -8.09 -25.75 -30.29
CA LEU A 12 -9.13 -24.91 -30.89
C LEU A 12 -8.47 -23.63 -31.39
N ALA A 13 -8.26 -23.58 -32.71
CA ALA A 13 -7.97 -22.36 -33.43
C ALA A 13 -9.31 -21.66 -33.71
N LEU A 14 -9.45 -20.40 -33.30
CA LEU A 14 -10.56 -19.55 -33.70
C LEU A 14 -10.00 -18.23 -34.27
N PRO A 15 -10.36 -17.86 -35.51
CA PRO A 15 -9.80 -16.70 -36.19
C PRO A 15 -10.47 -15.37 -35.81
N VAL A 16 -9.63 -14.33 -35.76
CA VAL A 16 -9.81 -12.92 -36.14
C VAL A 16 -11.24 -12.36 -36.20
N ALA A 17 -11.51 -11.35 -35.36
CA ALA A 17 -12.40 -10.26 -35.70
C ALA A 17 -11.84 -8.94 -35.11
N LEU A 18 -11.32 -8.07 -35.98
CA LEU A 18 -11.10 -6.65 -35.67
C LEU A 18 -12.47 -5.98 -35.49
N ALA A 19 -12.68 -5.31 -34.37
CA ALA A 19 -13.72 -4.30 -34.22
C ALA A 19 -13.09 -3.02 -33.69
N ALA A 20 -12.81 -2.09 -34.62
CA ALA A 20 -12.41 -0.73 -34.30
C ALA A 20 -13.67 0.07 -33.94
N PHE A 21 -13.82 0.43 -32.66
CA PHE A 21 -14.81 1.41 -32.22
C PHE A 21 -14.14 2.78 -32.11
N ALA A 22 -14.37 3.63 -33.12
CA ALA A 22 -14.12 5.05 -33.03
C ALA A 22 -15.27 5.70 -32.25
N ALA A 23 -15.04 6.07 -31.00
CA ALA A 23 -15.95 6.90 -30.23
C ALA A 23 -15.48 8.36 -30.28
N THR A 24 -15.91 9.11 -31.30
CA THR A 24 -15.84 10.57 -31.30
C THR A 24 -17.02 11.11 -30.49
N GLY A 25 -16.80 11.33 -29.20
CA GLY A 25 -17.71 12.04 -28.31
C GLY A 25 -17.17 13.44 -27.98
N CYS A 26 -17.43 14.42 -28.83
CA CYS A 26 -17.31 15.84 -28.48
C CYS A 26 -18.57 16.26 -27.72
N GLY A 27 -18.50 16.24 -26.38
CA GLY A 27 -19.49 16.85 -25.51
C GLY A 27 -18.80 17.86 -24.60
N ALA A 28 -18.68 19.11 -25.08
CA ALA A 28 -18.21 20.22 -24.26
C ALA A 28 -19.33 20.64 -23.30
N VAL A 29 -19.36 20.07 -22.11
CA VAL A 29 -20.17 20.59 -21.00
C VAL A 29 -19.35 21.69 -20.33
N ASN A 30 -19.68 22.95 -20.64
CA ASN A 30 -19.22 24.10 -19.88
C ASN A 30 -19.90 24.06 -18.50
N VAL A 31 -19.30 23.34 -17.56
CA VAL A 31 -19.59 23.49 -16.14
C VAL A 31 -18.50 24.37 -15.58
N HIS A 32 -18.88 25.57 -15.13
CA HIS A 32 -18.03 26.47 -14.37
C HIS A 32 -18.27 26.17 -12.88
N PRO A 33 -17.41 25.40 -12.20
CA PRO A 33 -17.45 25.34 -10.75
C PRO A 33 -16.64 26.52 -10.20
N SER A 34 -17.35 27.59 -9.87
CA SER A 34 -16.84 28.70 -9.08
C SER A 34 -16.68 28.24 -7.63
N THR A 35 -15.57 27.58 -7.32
CA THR A 35 -15.11 27.33 -5.93
C THR A 35 -13.62 27.01 -5.98
N PRO A 36 -12.78 27.56 -5.08
CA PRO A 36 -11.42 27.05 -4.91
C PRO A 36 -11.53 25.67 -4.25
N ALA A 37 -11.75 24.65 -5.07
CA ALA A 37 -11.56 23.27 -4.66
C ALA A 37 -10.06 23.11 -4.44
N SER A 38 -9.64 23.08 -3.18
CA SER A 38 -8.39 22.48 -2.76
C SER A 38 -8.31 21.12 -3.44
N SER A 39 -7.60 21.06 -4.56
CA SER A 39 -7.44 19.82 -5.31
C SER A 39 -6.72 18.87 -4.37
N PRO A 40 -7.30 17.71 -4.00
CA PRO A 40 -6.49 16.68 -3.39
C PRO A 40 -5.38 16.41 -4.41
N ARG A 41 -4.13 16.65 -4.01
CA ARG A 41 -2.98 16.26 -4.82
C ARG A 41 -3.16 14.76 -5.05
N LEU A 42 -3.55 14.38 -6.27
CA LEU A 42 -3.45 13.00 -6.70
C LEU A 42 -1.97 12.65 -6.53
N VAL A 43 -1.67 11.85 -5.50
CA VAL A 43 -0.36 11.24 -5.32
C VAL A 43 -0.08 10.52 -6.64
N SER A 44 0.99 10.95 -7.31
CA SER A 44 1.35 10.43 -8.63
C SER A 44 1.49 8.91 -8.51
N ARG A 45 0.78 8.14 -9.34
CA ARG A 45 0.77 6.67 -9.31
C ARG A 45 2.22 6.17 -9.34
N GLY A 46 2.70 5.62 -8.22
CA GLY A 46 4.03 4.98 -8.12
C GLY A 46 5.06 5.69 -7.23
N GLN A 47 4.76 6.82 -6.59
CA GLN A 47 5.63 7.35 -5.53
C GLN A 47 5.32 6.64 -4.21
N VAL A 48 6.35 6.15 -3.52
CA VAL A 48 6.18 5.63 -2.15
C VAL A 48 6.03 6.83 -1.24
N ASP A 49 4.97 6.87 -0.43
CA ASP A 49 4.89 7.83 0.67
C ASP A 49 6.03 7.54 1.64
N SER A 50 7.10 8.32 1.55
CA SER A 50 8.21 8.19 2.50
C SER A 50 7.74 8.71 3.86
N PRO A 51 7.87 7.95 4.96
CA PRO A 51 7.61 8.43 6.32
C PRO A 51 8.40 9.69 6.69
N LEU A 52 9.48 10.01 5.96
CA LEU A 52 10.31 11.19 6.17
C LEU A 52 9.76 12.44 5.47
N THR A 53 8.91 12.26 4.46
CA THR A 53 8.34 13.37 3.66
C THR A 53 6.81 13.36 3.63
N ASN A 54 6.18 12.41 4.34
CA ASN A 54 4.74 12.29 4.42
C ASN A 54 4.15 13.48 5.19
N ILE A 55 3.07 14.04 4.66
CA ILE A 55 2.37 15.21 5.22
C ILE A 55 1.80 14.94 6.63
N HIS A 56 1.58 13.67 6.98
CA HIS A 56 1.07 13.19 8.27
C HIS A 56 2.17 12.94 9.31
N ASN A 57 3.46 13.03 8.91
CA ASN A 57 4.64 13.02 9.79
C ASN A 57 4.63 11.92 10.89
N HIS A 58 4.39 10.66 10.49
CA HIS A 58 4.31 9.51 11.38
C HIS A 58 5.54 9.37 12.31
N LEU A 59 6.74 9.70 11.81
CA LEU A 59 7.95 9.68 12.61
C LEU A 59 7.88 10.68 13.78
N ALA A 60 7.42 11.91 13.54
CA ALA A 60 7.28 12.88 14.62
C ALA A 60 6.21 12.46 15.64
N CYS A 61 5.11 11.83 15.21
CA CYS A 61 4.14 11.26 16.13
C CYS A 61 4.77 10.21 17.04
N MET A 62 5.50 9.25 16.46
CA MET A 62 6.12 8.18 17.25
C MET A 62 7.19 8.72 18.21
N LEU A 63 8.00 9.69 17.78
CA LEU A 63 8.96 10.36 18.66
C LEU A 63 8.26 11.15 19.78
N GLY A 64 7.12 11.78 19.50
CA GLY A 64 6.28 12.46 20.48
C GLY A 64 5.62 11.51 21.48
N ALA A 65 5.35 10.27 21.08
CA ALA A 65 4.88 9.19 21.93
C ALA A 65 6.00 8.52 22.75
N HIS A 66 7.22 9.08 22.74
CA HIS A 66 8.41 8.56 23.42
C HIS A 66 8.85 7.16 22.95
N LEU A 67 8.50 6.78 21.71
CA LEU A 67 8.99 5.56 21.10
C LEU A 67 10.44 5.77 20.62
N ASN A 68 11.30 4.80 20.86
CA ASN A 68 12.68 4.82 20.40
C ASN A 68 12.74 4.39 18.93
N VAL A 69 12.51 5.32 18.01
CA VAL A 69 12.42 5.03 16.57
C VAL A 69 13.71 5.36 15.84
N HIS A 70 14.15 4.42 15.02
CA HIS A 70 15.28 4.55 14.12
C HIS A 70 14.82 4.45 12.66
N VAL A 71 15.24 5.41 11.85
CA VAL A 71 15.04 5.36 10.41
C VAL A 71 16.07 4.40 9.81
N VAL A 72 15.61 3.25 9.34
CA VAL A 72 16.48 2.24 8.71
C VAL A 72 16.64 2.53 7.21
N SER A 73 15.58 3.00 6.57
CA SER A 73 15.60 3.42 5.17
C SER A 73 14.50 4.47 4.92
N PRO A 74 14.45 5.09 3.72
CA PRO A 74 13.41 6.06 3.40
C PRO A 74 11.97 5.54 3.51
N ILE A 75 11.77 4.22 3.60
CA ILE A 75 10.46 3.58 3.69
C ILE A 75 10.38 2.60 4.87
N LYS A 76 11.39 2.56 5.74
CA LYS A 76 11.47 1.58 6.83
C LYS A 76 11.88 2.24 8.12
N LEU A 77 11.05 2.08 9.14
CA LEU A 77 11.33 2.45 10.51
C LEU A 77 11.50 1.19 11.36
N GLN A 78 12.39 1.27 12.32
CA GLN A 78 12.56 0.27 13.37
C GLN A 78 12.26 0.95 14.69
N VAL A 79 11.34 0.38 15.47
CA VAL A 79 11.11 0.78 16.85
C VAL A 79 11.94 -0.16 17.73
N ASP A 80 12.73 0.39 18.64
CA ASP A 80 13.70 -0.33 19.47
C ASP A 80 14.73 -1.16 18.68
N ALA A 81 15.48 -2.01 19.37
CA ALA A 81 16.52 -2.81 18.73
C ALA A 81 15.92 -4.02 17.98
N ALA A 82 16.35 -4.20 16.73
CA ALA A 82 16.14 -5.45 16.02
C ALA A 82 16.91 -6.60 16.71
N PRO A 83 16.42 -7.85 16.65
CA PRO A 83 15.19 -8.30 15.98
C PRO A 83 13.93 -8.23 16.86
N GLY A 84 14.05 -7.71 18.08
CA GLY A 84 12.96 -7.75 19.08
C GLY A 84 11.89 -6.71 18.83
N GLY A 85 12.27 -5.47 18.51
CA GLY A 85 11.33 -4.37 18.42
C GLY A 85 10.50 -4.34 17.12
N PRO A 86 9.35 -3.66 17.10
CA PRO A 86 8.48 -3.54 15.94
C PRO A 86 9.17 -2.93 14.72
N THR A 87 8.71 -3.30 13.54
CA THR A 87 9.18 -2.73 12.27
C THR A 87 8.01 -2.14 11.51
N VAL A 88 8.16 -0.94 10.98
CA VAL A 88 7.16 -0.31 10.09
C VAL A 88 7.77 -0.17 8.70
N MET A 89 7.05 -0.65 7.68
CA MET A 89 7.42 -0.52 6.28
C MET A 89 6.33 0.19 5.50
N PHE A 90 6.67 1.24 4.77
CA PHE A 90 5.72 2.03 3.99
C PHE A 90 5.68 1.57 2.54
N THR A 91 4.48 1.48 2.00
CA THR A 91 4.19 1.12 0.61
C THR A 91 3.60 2.31 -0.14
N PRO A 92 3.55 2.28 -1.49
CA PRO A 92 3.00 3.40 -2.26
C PRO A 92 1.54 3.73 -1.98
N THR A 93 0.72 2.75 -1.59
CA THR A 93 -0.72 2.93 -1.39
C THR A 93 -1.23 1.89 -0.39
N ALA A 94 -2.40 2.14 0.20
CA ALA A 94 -3.06 1.12 1.01
C ALA A 94 -3.34 -0.19 0.24
N GLY A 95 -3.70 -0.07 -1.05
CA GLY A 95 -3.87 -1.23 -1.92
C GLY A 95 -2.58 -2.03 -2.12
N ALA A 96 -1.40 -1.37 -2.11
CA ALA A 96 -0.11 -2.06 -2.19
C ALA A 96 0.22 -2.81 -0.89
N ALA A 97 -0.05 -2.20 0.27
CA ALA A 97 0.08 -2.88 1.57
C ALA A 97 -0.83 -4.12 1.66
N GLN A 98 -2.09 -3.98 1.25
CA GLN A 98 -3.05 -5.08 1.20
C GLN A 98 -2.63 -6.18 0.21
N ALA A 99 -2.15 -5.80 -0.98
CA ALA A 99 -1.63 -6.75 -1.96
C ALA A 99 -0.46 -7.56 -1.39
N ALA A 100 0.44 -6.93 -0.64
CA ALA A 100 1.57 -7.59 0.01
C ALA A 100 1.13 -8.60 1.10
N GLN A 101 -0.03 -8.38 1.74
CA GLN A 101 -0.59 -9.40 2.65
C GLN A 101 -1.19 -10.57 1.87
N ILE A 102 -1.88 -10.30 0.77
CA ILE A 102 -2.54 -11.33 -0.08
C ILE A 102 -1.50 -12.22 -0.76
N ASP A 103 -0.42 -11.65 -1.27
CA ASP A 103 0.65 -12.40 -1.95
C ASP A 103 1.60 -13.14 -0.98
N GLY A 104 1.45 -12.90 0.33
CA GLY A 104 2.24 -13.52 1.38
C GLY A 104 3.61 -12.88 1.63
N SER A 105 3.95 -11.78 0.95
CA SER A 105 5.22 -11.07 1.16
C SER A 105 5.27 -10.27 2.47
N ALA A 106 4.11 -9.96 3.06
CA ALA A 106 3.96 -9.28 4.33
C ALA A 106 3.28 -10.14 5.41
N GLN A 107 3.54 -11.45 5.42
CA GLN A 107 3.04 -12.35 6.47
C GLN A 107 3.47 -11.87 7.87
N GLY A 108 2.50 -11.85 8.79
CA GLY A 108 2.72 -11.38 10.16
C GLY A 108 2.77 -9.86 10.30
N ALA A 109 2.60 -9.09 9.23
CA ALA A 109 2.36 -7.65 9.32
C ALA A 109 0.88 -7.32 9.35
N GLU A 110 0.54 -6.26 10.07
CA GLU A 110 -0.74 -5.57 9.99
C GLU A 110 -0.66 -4.43 8.97
N ALA A 111 -1.65 -4.32 8.10
CA ALA A 111 -1.73 -3.23 7.12
C ALA A 111 -2.60 -2.09 7.66
N ILE A 112 -1.99 -0.91 7.84
CA ILE A 112 -2.64 0.30 8.36
C ILE A 112 -2.45 1.40 7.32
N GLY A 113 -3.48 1.63 6.49
CA GLY A 113 -3.36 2.42 5.28
C GLY A 113 -2.17 1.96 4.41
N PRO A 114 -1.25 2.84 4.01
CA PRO A 114 -0.07 2.45 3.22
C PRO A 114 1.06 1.80 4.04
N ALA A 115 0.95 1.68 5.37
CA ALA A 115 1.98 1.12 6.23
C ALA A 115 1.74 -0.36 6.54
N LEU A 116 2.83 -1.11 6.67
CA LEU A 116 2.89 -2.49 7.15
C LEU A 116 3.62 -2.50 8.50
N LEU A 117 2.90 -2.80 9.57
CA LEU A 117 3.41 -2.94 10.92
C LEU A 117 3.71 -4.40 11.22
N TYR A 118 4.98 -4.73 11.40
CA TYR A 118 5.43 -6.03 11.88
C TYR A 118 5.62 -5.93 13.41
N PRO A 119 4.77 -6.58 14.21
CA PRO A 119 4.74 -6.36 15.66
C PRO A 119 5.97 -6.95 16.38
N ASN A 120 6.58 -8.01 15.84
CA ASN A 120 7.71 -8.71 16.46
C ASN A 120 7.43 -9.03 17.95
N GLN A 121 8.24 -8.52 18.88
CA GLN A 121 8.06 -8.65 20.34
C GLN A 121 7.59 -7.34 21.00
N GLY A 122 7.03 -6.41 20.22
CA GLY A 122 6.49 -5.15 20.74
C GLY A 122 5.42 -5.38 21.79
N SER A 123 5.45 -4.61 22.86
CA SER A 123 4.43 -4.72 23.91
C SER A 123 3.08 -4.20 23.40
N PRO A 124 1.93 -4.68 23.93
CA PRO A 124 0.63 -4.20 23.47
C PRO A 124 0.47 -2.67 23.52
N GLY A 125 0.95 -2.01 24.58
CA GLY A 125 0.86 -0.55 24.69
C GLY A 125 1.78 0.20 23.71
N GLU A 126 2.93 -0.37 23.38
CA GLU A 126 3.84 0.15 22.36
C GLU A 126 3.23 0.02 20.97
N LEU A 127 2.67 -1.15 20.64
CA LEU A 127 2.01 -1.40 19.36
C LEU A 127 0.82 -0.47 19.16
N THR A 128 -0.04 -0.30 20.17
CA THR A 128 -1.15 0.67 20.12
C THR A 128 -0.64 2.09 19.86
N SER A 129 0.46 2.51 20.50
CA SER A 129 1.03 3.84 20.26
C SER A 129 1.55 4.00 18.83
N ILE A 130 2.10 2.93 18.25
CA ILE A 130 2.54 2.92 16.85
C ILE A 130 1.33 2.99 15.91
N GLU A 131 0.31 2.16 16.15
CA GLU A 131 -0.94 2.10 15.38
C GLU A 131 -1.64 3.47 15.36
N ASP A 132 -1.81 4.11 16.52
CA ASP A 132 -2.41 5.44 16.66
C ASP A 132 -1.66 6.51 15.83
N CYS A 133 -0.34 6.39 15.71
CA CYS A 133 0.47 7.26 14.88
C CYS A 133 0.37 6.95 13.38
N LEU A 134 0.14 5.69 13.02
CA LEU A 134 -0.03 5.28 11.62
C LEU A 134 -1.43 5.63 11.10
N ASP A 135 -2.45 5.60 11.96
CA ASP A 135 -3.84 5.87 11.57
C ASP A 135 -4.10 7.33 11.17
N GLN A 136 -3.27 8.27 11.64
CA GLN A 136 -3.39 9.72 11.36
C GLN A 136 -3.30 10.12 9.86
N GLY A 137 -2.95 9.18 8.97
CA GLY A 137 -2.85 9.38 7.52
C GLY A 137 -3.72 8.47 6.66
N VAL A 138 -4.61 7.66 7.26
CA VAL A 138 -5.45 6.72 6.53
C VAL A 138 -6.65 7.48 5.95
N GLN A 139 -6.52 8.01 4.74
CA GLN A 139 -7.66 8.49 3.94
C GLN A 139 -8.04 7.42 2.91
N GLY A 140 -9.26 6.92 3.02
CA GLY A 140 -9.87 5.94 2.11
C GLY A 140 -10.38 6.57 0.82
#